data_AF-A0A9R0SDH6-F1
#
_entry.id   AF-A0A9R0SDH6-F1
#
_cell.length_a   1.000
_cell.length_b   1.000
_cell.length_c   1.000
_cell.angle_alpha   90.00
_cell.angle_beta   90.00
_cell.angle_gamma   90.00
#
_symmetry.space_group_name_H-M   'P 1'
#
loop_
_entity.id
_entity.type
_entity.pdbx_description
1 polymer ?
#
loop_
_entity_poly.entity_id
_entity_poly.type
_entity_poly.pdbx_seq_one_letter_code
_entity_poly.pdbx_strand_id
1 'polypeptide(L)'
;MAMGAAVREAAADGVVTFLWVLCVSTLGASTAAVTTYLSLHEGIHYALLVTVSILALLLFAFNLLCDALGGASFNPTGVAAFYAAGLTSPSLFSIALRLPAQLWPSPS
;
A
#
# COMPACT_ATOMS: atom_id res chain seq x y z
N MET A 1 -20.06 -9.15 18.69
CA MET A 1 -19.77 -9.71 17.35
C MET A 1 -19.15 -8.67 16.40
N ALA A 2 -19.66 -7.42 16.31
CA ALA A 2 -19.14 -6.39 15.39
C ALA A 2 -17.72 -5.84 15.72
N MET A 3 -17.37 -5.68 17.00
CA MET A 3 -16.07 -5.12 17.42
C MET A 3 -14.87 -5.98 17.00
N GLY A 4 -15.00 -7.30 17.13
CA GLY A 4 -13.90 -8.23 16.81
C GLY A 4 -13.59 -8.30 15.32
N ALA A 5 -14.60 -8.15 14.46
CA ALA A 5 -14.42 -8.05 13.02
C ALA A 5 -13.68 -6.75 12.63
N ALA A 6 -14.09 -5.62 13.20
CA ALA A 6 -13.46 -4.33 12.94
C ALA A 6 -11.99 -4.26 13.38
N VAL A 7 -11.64 -4.86 14.53
CA VAL A 7 -10.23 -4.93 14.99
C VAL A 7 -9.39 -5.80 14.06
N ARG A 8 -9.94 -6.91 13.56
CA ARG A 8 -9.24 -7.79 12.63
C ARG A 8 -9.01 -7.14 11.26
N GLU A 9 -9.98 -6.37 10.77
CA GLU A 9 -9.84 -5.54 9.57
C GLU A 9 -8.78 -4.45 9.73
N ALA A 10 -8.78 -3.73 10.86
CA ALA A 10 -7.78 -2.70 11.14
C ALA A 10 -6.35 -3.28 11.30
N ALA A 11 -6.22 -4.46 11.90
CA ALA A 11 -4.94 -5.16 11.99
C ALA A 11 -4.43 -5.60 10.60
N ALA A 12 -5.33 -6.09 9.74
CA ALA A 12 -4.98 -6.44 8.37
C ALA A 12 -4.49 -5.21 7.58
N ASP A 13 -5.20 -4.08 7.68
CA ASP A 13 -4.77 -2.81 7.07
C ASP A 13 -3.38 -2.39 7.56
N GLY A 14 -3.14 -2.40 8.88
CA GLY A 14 -1.85 -2.00 9.46
C GLY A 14 -0.68 -2.86 8.97
N VAL A 15 -0.87 -4.18 8.89
CA VAL A 15 0.16 -5.11 8.38
C VAL A 15 0.46 -4.86 6.91
N VAL A 16 -0.58 -4.67 6.09
CA VAL A 16 -0.39 -4.42 4.65
C VAL A 16 0.26 -3.05 4.43
N THR A 17 -0.12 -2.01 5.16
CA THR A 17 0.52 -0.69 5.06
C THR A 17 2.00 -0.74 5.49
N PHE A 18 2.32 -1.43 6.58
CA PHE A 18 3.71 -1.59 7.01
C PHE A 18 4.56 -2.30 5.94
N LEU A 19 4.05 -3.40 5.39
CA LEU A 19 4.72 -4.15 4.34
C LEU A 19 4.87 -3.30 3.06
N TRP A 20 3.85 -2.52 2.70
CA TRP A 20 3.86 -1.62 1.56
C TRP A 20 4.96 -0.56 1.71
N VAL A 21 5.01 0.12 2.84
CA VAL A 21 6.03 1.15 3.12
C VAL A 21 7.43 0.56 3.10
N LEU A 22 7.63 -0.63 3.69
CA LEU A 22 8.90 -1.34 3.65
C LEU A 22 9.34 -1.61 2.20
N CYS A 23 8.45 -2.17 1.37
CA CYS A 23 8.75 -2.44 -0.03
C CYS A 23 9.04 -1.16 -0.83
N VAL A 24 8.19 -0.14 -0.70
CA VAL A 24 8.35 1.16 -1.40
C VAL A 24 9.64 1.87 -1.01
N SER A 25 10.06 1.79 0.26
CA SER A 25 11.33 2.37 0.74
C SER A 25 12.56 1.80 0.04
N THR A 26 12.47 0.56 -0.46
CA THR A 26 13.55 -0.12 -1.17
C THR A 26 13.47 0.00 -2.69
N LEU A 27 12.49 0.74 -3.25
CA LEU A 27 12.32 0.91 -4.70
C LEU A 27 13.54 1.54 -5.38
N GLY A 28 14.15 2.55 -4.74
CA GLY A 28 15.36 3.19 -5.29
C GLY A 28 16.54 2.22 -5.37
N ALA A 29 16.78 1.48 -4.29
CA ALA A 29 17.86 0.49 -4.21
C ALA A 29 17.64 -0.69 -5.18
N SER A 30 16.42 -1.20 -5.26
CA SER A 30 16.06 -2.28 -6.20
C SER A 30 16.14 -1.83 -7.66
N THR A 31 15.71 -0.62 -7.98
CA THR A 31 15.90 -0.02 -9.32
C THR A 31 17.38 0.04 -9.68
N ALA A 32 18.23 0.54 -8.77
CA ALA A 32 19.67 0.61 -8.99
C ALA A 32 20.31 -0.78 -9.18
N ALA A 33 19.88 -1.76 -8.40
CA ALA A 33 20.35 -3.14 -8.54
C ALA A 33 19.97 -3.74 -9.91
N VAL A 34 18.73 -3.52 -10.35
CA VAL A 34 18.24 -4.04 -11.64
C VAL A 34 18.91 -3.35 -12.82
N THR A 35 19.08 -2.03 -12.79
CA THR A 35 19.79 -1.30 -13.86
C THR A 35 21.26 -1.71 -13.94
N THR A 36 21.92 -1.94 -12.80
CA THR A 36 23.30 -2.46 -12.76
C THR A 36 23.39 -3.87 -13.33
N TYR A 37 22.48 -4.76 -12.92
CA TYR A 37 22.45 -6.15 -13.40
C TYR A 37 22.24 -6.23 -14.92
N LEU A 38 21.34 -5.41 -15.46
CA LEU A 38 21.05 -5.34 -16.89
C LEU A 38 22.09 -4.52 -17.67
N SER A 39 23.12 -4.01 -17.00
CA SER A 39 24.12 -3.10 -17.58
C SER A 39 23.52 -1.85 -18.24
N LEU A 40 22.32 -1.44 -17.81
CA LEU A 40 21.62 -0.24 -18.25
C LEU A 40 22.23 0.97 -17.54
N HIS A 41 23.44 1.37 -17.96
CA HIS A 41 24.22 2.41 -17.30
C HIS A 41 23.88 3.84 -17.79
N GLU A 42 23.20 3.99 -18.93
CA GLU A 42 23.02 5.30 -19.55
C GLU A 42 21.57 5.60 -19.91
N GLY A 43 20.97 6.54 -19.18
CA GLY A 43 19.71 7.18 -19.54
C GLY A 43 18.66 7.14 -18.43
N ILE A 44 18.17 8.33 -18.05
CA ILE A 44 17.09 8.51 -17.07
C ILE A 44 15.82 7.72 -17.46
N HIS A 45 15.62 7.48 -18.76
CA HIS A 45 14.50 6.73 -19.32
C HIS A 45 14.49 5.26 -18.89
N TYR A 46 15.65 4.59 -18.83
CA TYR A 46 15.73 3.19 -18.43
C TYR A 46 15.50 3.02 -16.93
N ALA A 47 16.08 3.90 -16.11
CA ALA A 47 15.81 3.92 -14.67
C ALA A 47 14.32 4.17 -14.38
N LEU A 48 13.69 5.10 -15.11
CA LEU A 48 12.26 5.37 -14.98
C LEU A 48 11.42 4.14 -15.36
N LEU A 49 11.73 3.50 -16.50
CA LEU A 49 11.02 2.31 -16.96
C LEU A 49 11.13 1.16 -15.95
N VAL A 50 12.31 0.91 -15.40
CA VAL A 50 12.53 -0.10 -14.37
C VAL A 50 11.76 0.25 -13.10
N THR A 51 11.84 1.49 -12.62
CA THR A 51 11.11 1.95 -11.42
C THR A 51 9.61 1.76 -11.59
N VAL A 52 9.05 2.18 -12.73
CA VAL A 52 7.62 2.04 -13.03
C VAL A 52 7.21 0.58 -13.12
N SER A 53 8.06 -0.27 -13.72
CA SER A 53 7.81 -1.72 -13.81
C SER A 53 7.79 -2.38 -12.44
N ILE A 54 8.78 -2.09 -11.58
CA ILE A 54 8.84 -2.61 -10.21
C ILE A 54 7.62 -2.11 -9.41
N LEU A 55 7.29 -0.81 -9.51
CA LEU A 55 6.13 -0.24 -8.83
C LEU A 55 4.81 -0.86 -9.31
N ALA A 56 4.64 -1.10 -10.61
CA ALA A 56 3.45 -1.75 -11.17
C ALA A 56 3.29 -3.19 -10.65
N LEU A 57 4.37 -3.97 -10.61
CA LEU A 57 4.38 -5.32 -10.03
C LEU A 57 4.02 -5.29 -8.54
N LEU A 58 4.55 -4.31 -7.81
CA LEU A 58 4.26 -4.12 -6.40
C LEU A 58 2.78 -3.78 -6.19
N LEU A 59 2.23 -2.83 -6.94
CA LEU A 59 0.81 -2.49 -6.91
C LEU A 59 -0.08 -3.69 -7.25
N PHE A 60 0.30 -4.49 -8.24
CA PHE A 60 -0.44 -5.71 -8.59
C PHE A 60 -0.44 -6.72 -7.44
N ALA A 61 0.72 -7.01 -6.85
CA ALA A 61 0.86 -7.95 -5.75
C ALA A 61 0.09 -7.51 -4.50
N PHE A 62 0.15 -6.21 -4.15
CA PHE A 62 -0.54 -5.68 -2.99
C PHE A 62 -2.06 -5.60 -3.17
N ASN A 63 -2.55 -5.30 -4.38
CA ASN A 63 -3.98 -5.41 -4.66
C ASN A 63 -4.49 -6.86 -4.49
N LEU A 64 -3.75 -7.84 -5.02
CA LEU A 64 -4.09 -9.25 -4.84
C LEU A 64 -4.07 -9.68 -3.36
N LEU A 65 -3.10 -9.18 -2.59
CA LEU A 65 -2.99 -9.44 -1.16
C LEU A 65 -4.15 -8.80 -0.37
N CYS A 66 -4.54 -7.58 -0.73
CA CYS A 66 -5.69 -6.88 -0.14
C CYS A 66 -7.01 -7.60 -0.39
N ASP A 67 -7.22 -8.09 -1.61
CA ASP A 67 -8.38 -8.91 -1.96
C ASP A 67 -8.40 -10.21 -1.16
N ALA A 68 -7.25 -10.88 -1.04
CA ALA A 68 -7.12 -12.11 -0.24
C ALA A 68 -7.36 -11.89 1.27
N LEU A 69 -7.06 -10.69 1.78
CA LEU A 69 -7.28 -10.29 3.18
C LEU A 69 -8.71 -9.77 3.44
N GLY A 70 -9.61 -9.84 2.45
CA GLY A 70 -11.02 -9.47 2.61
C GLY A 70 -11.28 -7.97 2.42
N GLY A 71 -10.54 -7.30 1.54
CA GLY A 71 -10.71 -5.87 1.26
C GLY A 71 -9.91 -4.97 2.20
N ALA A 72 -8.76 -5.46 2.67
CA ALA A 72 -7.79 -4.62 3.36
C ALA A 72 -7.31 -3.50 2.43
N SER A 73 -6.84 -2.39 2.98
CA SER A 73 -6.30 -1.29 2.16
C SER A 73 -4.98 -0.79 2.74
N PHE A 74 -3.97 -0.68 1.87
CA PHE A 74 -2.66 -0.13 2.22
C PHE A 74 -2.56 1.38 2.01
N ASN A 75 -3.62 2.01 1.47
CA ASN A 75 -3.59 3.40 1.05
C ASN A 75 -4.74 4.21 1.69
N PRO A 76 -4.43 5.15 2.61
CA PRO A 76 -5.44 5.98 3.25
C PRO A 76 -6.20 6.86 2.26
N THR A 77 -5.57 7.24 1.14
CA THR A 77 -6.23 7.94 0.03
C THR A 77 -7.25 7.05 -0.69
N GLY A 78 -6.96 5.75 -0.83
CA GLY A 78 -7.88 4.78 -1.45
C GLY A 78 -9.14 4.57 -0.60
N VAL A 79 -8.97 4.39 0.71
CA VAL A 79 -10.11 4.27 1.65
C VAL A 79 -10.96 5.54 1.65
N ALA A 80 -10.34 6.72 1.71
CA ALA A 80 -11.04 7.99 1.71
C ALA A 80 -11.77 8.25 0.36
N ALA A 81 -11.12 7.95 -0.77
CA ALA A 81 -11.71 8.16 -2.09
C ALA A 81 -12.90 7.22 -2.36
N PHE A 82 -12.79 5.93 -2.02
CA PHE A 82 -13.89 4.99 -2.22
C PHE A 82 -15.07 5.21 -1.26
N TYR A 83 -14.80 5.67 -0.03
CA TYR A 83 -15.86 6.10 0.88
C TYR A 83 -16.56 7.37 0.39
N ALA A 84 -15.81 8.39 -0.02
CA ALA A 84 -16.37 9.63 -0.55
C ALA A 84 -17.15 9.43 -1.86
N ALA A 85 -16.72 8.47 -2.69
CA ALA A 85 -17.42 8.08 -3.91
C ALA A 85 -18.66 7.20 -3.65
N GLY A 86 -18.94 6.80 -2.39
CA GLY A 86 -20.04 5.91 -2.05
C GLY A 86 -19.89 4.47 -2.56
N LEU A 87 -18.69 4.10 -3.01
CA LEU A 87 -18.36 2.77 -3.54
C LEU A 87 -18.08 1.75 -2.45
N THR A 88 -18.04 2.16 -1.18
CA THR A 88 -17.90 1.29 -0.03
C THR A 88 -18.90 1.66 1.08
N SER A 89 -19.35 0.68 1.87
CA SER A 89 -20.38 0.85 2.94
C SER A 89 -19.91 0.53 4.37
N PRO A 90 -18.64 0.75 4.79
CA PRO A 90 -18.24 0.50 6.16
C PRO A 90 -18.86 1.53 7.11
N SER A 91 -19.04 1.13 8.38
CA SER A 91 -19.51 2.05 9.42
C SER A 91 -18.46 3.14 9.72
N LEU A 92 -18.89 4.33 10.15
CA LEU A 92 -18.00 5.42 10.58
C LEU A 92 -17.00 4.97 11.65
N PHE A 93 -17.39 4.02 12.50
CA PHE A 93 -16.53 3.41 13.51
C PHE A 93 -15.40 2.55 12.90
N SER A 94 -15.69 1.79 11.84
CA SER A 94 -14.66 1.02 11.11
C SER A 94 -13.68 1.96 10.39
N ILE A 95 -14.18 3.05 9.78
CA ILE A 95 -13.33 4.09 9.17
C ILE A 95 -12.41 4.77 10.19
N ALA A 96 -12.97 5.11 11.37
CA ALA A 96 -12.21 5.76 12.44
C ALA A 96 -11.10 4.87 13.02
N LEU A 97 -11.21 3.54 12.90
CA LEU A 97 -10.15 2.60 13.30
C LEU A 97 -9.12 2.36 12.18
N ARG A 98 -9.55 2.33 10.91
CA ARG A 98 -8.68 2.03 9.76
C ARG A 98 -7.75 3.19 9.41
N LEU A 99 -8.21 4.45 9.51
CA LEU A 99 -7.40 5.62 9.15
C LEU A 99 -6.18 5.83 10.07
N PRO A 100 -6.29 5.78 11.42
CA PRO A 100 -5.12 5.88 12.31
C PRO A 100 -4.20 4.67 12.22
N ALA A 101 -4.71 3.48 11.86
CA ALA A 101 -3.88 2.30 11.65
C ALA A 101 -2.96 2.43 10.41
N GLN A 102 -3.35 3.25 9.43
CA GLN A 102 -2.58 3.52 8.21
C GLN A 102 -1.69 4.77 8.31
N LEU A 103 -1.96 5.65 9.29
CA LEU A 103 -1.22 6.90 9.55
C LEU A 103 -0.60 6.82 10.95
N TRP A 104 0.68 6.44 11.01
CA TRP A 104 1.45 6.52 12.25
C TRP A 104 1.47 7.98 12.77
N PRO A 105 1.23 8.24 14.07
CA PRO A 105 1.28 9.59 14.62
C PRO A 105 2.74 10.07 14.64
N SER A 106 3.07 11.10 13.85
CA SER A 106 4.38 11.74 13.96
C SER A 106 4.45 12.53 15.27
N PRO A 107 5.47 12.34 16.12
CA PRO A 107 5.66 13.22 17.26
C PRO A 107 6.06 14.60 16.73
N SER A 108 5.35 15.62 17.22
CA SER A 108 5.63 17.05 17.03
C SER A 108 6.99 17.44 17.57
#